data_AF-A0A1F9QPZ5-F1
#
_entry.id   AF-A0A1F9QPZ5-F1
#
_cell.length_a   1.000
_cell.length_b   1.000
_cell.length_c   1.000
_cell.angle_alpha   90.00
_cell.angle_beta   90.00
_cell.angle_gamma   90.00
#
_symmetry.space_group_name_H-M   'P 1'
#
loop_
_entity.id
_entity.type
_entity.pdbx_description
1 polymer ?
#
loop_
_entity_poly.entity_id
_entity_poly.type
_entity_poly.pdbx_seq_one_letter_code
_entity_poly.pdbx_strand_id
1 'polypeptide(L)'
;MNSPTAKKLRLAVLTAGLLFCGTGLFAQNAAERLAAYETAITAGDPASAAAFLKDRPAQDLAAADAQQAAALTAKAEALKDLKELLAMPWDKTKANKLNQALAIRIDADKPLAKAGIGPEPEKLLTWLEKYQPAYPASKKEVVKSAIRQWDVVFGTMTSTRSMPWDQARDGYNAAGDLVPGNVTITKAAWAAMIISERNAVIAQLMKQDPSFIVYDDAVLASSKDQMALLQAVNNVKASGTLTPAQLSQLSGKPFADQVYLLGSFFDGGAAQGDPNLSRIHAARDSLPKEVLPAQQRDLLGGMMGPAVSKELGGTKAGQKVLAFYAKEGPLKIEIRPCDGNYSRYDPATKTIVLDSETVQQYMRMKGYTADSVMRSKEQVAEIAKYMSPAVVYEAAHQMQETWARKQGVYKPHVQEDEIEAMSLEGLYTSEKLRKDAAFKGIMDSSRGFSSYAAKRVEVATEYGASGSKKFAVTVRQRYFSGLPSLDAAASQVLDAVSQELSRRSGLTAAERAQNDAVGLNTAEAMEMTPEELAGSAGEIRTDALLKIEKDLSALGVYKKRYSASDRESRKALKTLKTGTAGKTEAPPAL
;
A
#
# COMPACT_ATOMS: atom_id res chain seq x y z
N MET A 1 -39.06 -59.01 -9.37
CA MET A 1 -37.69 -58.65 -8.95
C MET A 1 -37.01 -57.98 -10.13
N ASN A 2 -37.10 -56.64 -10.18
CA ASN A 2 -36.63 -55.82 -11.30
C ASN A 2 -35.58 -54.85 -10.77
N SER A 3 -34.33 -54.96 -11.25
CA SER A 3 -33.28 -53.96 -11.05
C SER A 3 -33.36 -52.90 -12.15
N PRO A 4 -33.32 -51.59 -11.84
CA PRO A 4 -33.17 -50.56 -12.85
C PRO A 4 -31.68 -50.25 -13.09
N THR A 5 -31.28 -50.36 -14.35
CA THR A 5 -29.96 -50.03 -14.89
C THR A 5 -29.78 -48.52 -15.01
N ALA A 6 -28.65 -48.03 -14.47
CA ALA A 6 -28.19 -46.65 -14.58
C ALA A 6 -27.83 -46.29 -16.03
N LYS A 7 -28.51 -45.28 -16.60
CA LYS A 7 -28.15 -44.68 -17.89
C LYS A 7 -27.01 -43.68 -17.69
N LYS A 8 -25.82 -44.03 -18.20
CA LYS A 8 -24.68 -43.12 -18.38
C LYS A 8 -24.98 -42.13 -19.52
N LEU A 9 -24.97 -40.84 -19.24
CA LEU A 9 -24.96 -39.77 -20.24
C LEU A 9 -23.55 -39.69 -20.84
N ARG A 10 -23.41 -39.98 -22.14
CA ARG A 10 -22.17 -39.74 -22.89
C ARG A 10 -22.23 -38.32 -23.48
N LEU A 11 -21.37 -37.43 -22.97
CA LEU A 11 -21.12 -36.12 -23.57
C LEU A 11 -20.24 -36.32 -24.82
N ALA A 12 -20.75 -35.93 -25.99
CA ALA A 12 -19.98 -35.91 -27.22
C ALA A 12 -19.12 -34.64 -27.26
N VAL A 13 -17.79 -34.84 -27.33
CA VAL A 13 -16.81 -33.82 -27.67
C VAL A 13 -16.79 -33.70 -29.19
N LEU A 14 -17.14 -32.53 -29.73
CA LEU A 14 -16.93 -32.20 -31.14
C LEU A 14 -16.42 -30.76 -31.27
N THR A 15 -15.11 -30.69 -31.53
CA THR A 15 -14.38 -29.71 -32.37
C THR A 15 -14.72 -28.22 -32.26
N ALA A 16 -13.81 -27.51 -31.58
CA ALA A 16 -13.59 -26.09 -31.75
C ALA A 16 -12.82 -25.80 -33.05
N GLY A 17 -13.39 -24.92 -33.88
CA GLY A 17 -12.73 -24.33 -35.04
C GLY A 17 -13.65 -23.32 -35.70
N LEU A 18 -13.12 -22.09 -35.89
CA LEU A 18 -13.59 -20.95 -36.69
C LEU A 18 -14.24 -19.74 -35.98
N LEU A 19 -13.45 -18.66 -36.03
CA LEU A 19 -13.78 -17.32 -36.56
C LEU A 19 -14.75 -16.42 -35.78
N PHE A 20 -14.15 -15.62 -34.90
CA PHE A 20 -14.61 -14.27 -34.56
C PHE A 20 -14.49 -13.34 -35.78
N CYS A 21 -15.55 -13.23 -36.57
CA CYS A 21 -15.90 -12.00 -37.29
C CYS A 21 -17.43 -11.97 -37.42
N GLY A 22 -18.03 -10.87 -36.97
CA GLY A 22 -19.43 -10.80 -36.54
C GLY A 22 -20.45 -11.32 -37.53
N THR A 23 -21.41 -12.09 -37.02
CA THR A 23 -22.83 -12.16 -37.44
C THR A 23 -23.53 -13.11 -36.47
N GLY A 24 -24.65 -12.68 -35.90
CA GLY A 24 -25.58 -13.57 -35.16
C GLY A 24 -25.41 -13.60 -33.64
N LEU A 25 -25.96 -12.57 -32.97
CA LEU A 25 -26.51 -12.71 -31.62
C LEU A 25 -27.71 -13.69 -31.69
N PHE A 26 -27.46 -14.98 -31.91
CA PHE A 26 -28.39 -15.98 -31.40
C PHE A 26 -28.30 -15.91 -29.89
N ALA A 27 -29.45 -15.87 -29.21
CA ALA A 27 -29.51 -15.82 -27.76
C ALA A 27 -28.89 -17.10 -27.18
N GLN A 28 -27.57 -17.11 -27.01
CA GLN A 28 -26.86 -18.17 -26.29
C GLN A 28 -27.51 -18.26 -24.91
N ASN A 29 -27.94 -19.44 -24.52
CA ASN A 29 -28.47 -19.64 -23.17
C ASN A 29 -27.34 -19.45 -22.13
N ALA A 30 -27.69 -19.32 -20.84
CA ALA A 30 -26.70 -19.05 -19.80
C ALA A 30 -25.60 -20.14 -19.70
N ALA A 31 -25.92 -21.40 -20.03
CA ALA A 31 -24.97 -22.52 -20.00
C ALA A 31 -23.93 -22.44 -21.11
N GLU A 32 -24.36 -22.13 -22.34
CA GLU A 32 -23.45 -21.91 -23.47
C GLU A 32 -22.50 -20.74 -23.21
N ARG A 33 -23.02 -19.64 -22.64
CA ARG A 33 -22.18 -18.48 -22.27
C ARG A 33 -21.20 -18.82 -21.16
N LEU A 34 -21.63 -19.56 -20.13
CA LEU A 34 -20.74 -20.02 -19.04
C LEU A 34 -19.58 -20.86 -19.59
N ALA A 35 -19.86 -21.87 -20.42
CA ALA A 35 -18.81 -22.70 -21.02
C ALA A 35 -17.83 -21.89 -21.89
N ALA A 36 -18.34 -20.89 -22.63
CA ALA A 36 -17.50 -19.97 -23.39
C ALA A 36 -16.62 -19.10 -22.47
N TYR A 37 -17.18 -18.60 -21.36
CA TYR A 37 -16.43 -17.82 -20.37
C TYR A 37 -15.33 -18.65 -19.71
N GLU A 38 -15.60 -19.88 -19.29
CA GLU A 38 -14.60 -20.78 -18.68
C GLU A 38 -13.39 -21.00 -19.58
N THR A 39 -13.64 -21.26 -20.86
CA THR A 39 -12.59 -21.45 -21.87
C THR A 39 -11.78 -20.17 -22.07
N ALA A 40 -12.46 -19.03 -22.28
CA ALA A 40 -11.81 -17.76 -22.56
C ALA A 40 -11.04 -17.19 -21.36
N ILE A 41 -11.59 -17.29 -20.15
CA ILE A 41 -10.94 -16.85 -18.90
C ILE A 41 -9.71 -17.71 -18.62
N THR A 42 -9.78 -19.03 -18.82
CA THR A 42 -8.61 -19.91 -18.69
C THR A 42 -7.52 -19.57 -19.72
N ALA A 43 -7.90 -19.11 -20.90
CA ALA A 43 -6.97 -18.59 -21.91
C ALA A 43 -6.49 -17.14 -21.65
N GLY A 44 -6.87 -16.55 -20.51
CA GLY A 44 -6.44 -15.22 -20.07
C GLY A 44 -7.16 -14.06 -20.75
N ASP A 45 -8.35 -14.22 -21.32
CA ASP A 45 -9.07 -13.13 -21.99
C ASP A 45 -9.72 -12.14 -21.01
N PRO A 46 -9.22 -10.89 -20.90
CA PRO A 46 -9.77 -9.91 -19.97
C PRO A 46 -11.13 -9.35 -20.40
N ALA A 47 -11.52 -9.44 -21.67
CA ALA A 47 -12.83 -8.99 -22.14
C ALA A 47 -13.92 -9.99 -21.71
N SER A 48 -13.67 -11.28 -21.91
CA SER A 48 -14.55 -12.36 -21.43
C SER A 48 -14.66 -12.37 -19.91
N ALA A 49 -13.56 -12.17 -19.19
CA ALA A 49 -13.57 -11.99 -17.73
C ALA A 49 -14.52 -10.86 -17.28
N ALA A 50 -14.40 -9.67 -17.89
CA ALA A 50 -15.25 -8.53 -17.56
C ALA A 50 -16.73 -8.73 -17.95
N ALA A 51 -17.00 -9.53 -18.99
CA ALA A 51 -18.36 -9.88 -19.40
C ALA A 51 -18.99 -10.87 -18.41
N PHE A 52 -18.28 -11.94 -18.04
CA PHE A 52 -18.71 -12.91 -17.04
C PHE A 52 -19.08 -12.24 -15.71
N LEU A 53 -18.24 -11.32 -15.21
CA LEU A 53 -18.48 -10.59 -13.96
C LEU A 53 -19.73 -9.69 -13.98
N LYS A 54 -20.34 -9.46 -15.14
CA LYS A 54 -21.60 -8.70 -15.31
C LYS A 54 -22.79 -9.59 -15.66
N ASP A 55 -22.58 -10.83 -16.08
CA ASP A 55 -23.62 -11.76 -16.50
C ASP A 55 -24.18 -12.53 -15.29
N ARG A 56 -25.21 -11.96 -14.64
CA ARG A 56 -25.86 -12.59 -13.48
C ARG A 56 -26.39 -13.99 -13.76
N PRO A 57 -27.15 -14.25 -14.85
CA PRO A 57 -27.58 -15.60 -15.17
C PRO A 57 -26.44 -16.62 -15.29
N ALA A 58 -25.30 -16.26 -15.88
CA ALA A 58 -24.14 -17.16 -15.97
C ALA A 58 -23.47 -17.38 -14.61
N GLN A 59 -23.39 -16.36 -13.75
CA GLN A 59 -22.89 -16.49 -12.38
C GLN A 59 -23.79 -17.37 -11.52
N ASP A 60 -25.11 -17.19 -11.63
CA ASP A 60 -26.10 -17.98 -10.89
C ASP A 60 -26.02 -19.46 -11.30
N LEU A 61 -25.77 -19.73 -12.59
CA LEU A 61 -25.55 -21.09 -13.08
C LEU A 61 -24.22 -21.67 -12.58
N ALA A 62 -23.13 -20.88 -12.62
CA ALA A 62 -21.84 -21.30 -12.10
C ALA A 62 -21.95 -21.69 -10.62
N ALA A 63 -22.73 -20.94 -9.83
CA ALA A 63 -22.94 -21.16 -8.40
C ALA A 63 -23.62 -22.52 -8.05
N ALA A 64 -24.08 -23.29 -9.04
CA ALA A 64 -24.48 -24.69 -8.84
C ALA A 64 -23.31 -25.56 -8.36
N ASP A 65 -22.08 -25.21 -8.73
CA ASP A 65 -20.83 -25.71 -8.14
C ASP A 65 -20.09 -24.53 -7.51
N ALA A 66 -20.24 -24.36 -6.20
CA ALA A 66 -19.66 -23.23 -5.47
C ALA A 66 -18.14 -23.11 -5.65
N GLN A 67 -17.43 -24.24 -5.72
CA GLN A 67 -15.97 -24.26 -5.84
C GLN A 67 -15.53 -23.84 -7.24
N GLN A 68 -16.18 -24.38 -8.27
CA GLN A 68 -15.91 -23.98 -9.66
C GLN A 68 -16.28 -22.51 -9.90
N ALA A 69 -17.39 -22.04 -9.34
CA ALA A 69 -17.83 -20.65 -9.44
C ALA A 69 -16.82 -19.69 -8.81
N ALA A 70 -16.33 -20.01 -7.61
CA ALA A 70 -15.37 -19.17 -6.90
C ALA A 70 -14.01 -19.15 -7.60
N ALA A 71 -13.52 -20.30 -8.09
CA ALA A 71 -12.29 -20.36 -8.89
C ALA A 71 -12.39 -19.58 -10.21
N LEU A 72 -13.53 -19.66 -10.91
CA LEU A 72 -13.77 -18.90 -12.14
C LEU A 72 -13.86 -17.39 -11.85
N THR A 73 -14.53 -17.01 -10.76
CA THR A 73 -14.67 -15.62 -10.32
C THR A 73 -13.31 -15.02 -9.94
N ALA A 74 -12.47 -15.78 -9.22
CA ALA A 74 -11.11 -15.38 -8.90
C ALA A 74 -10.31 -15.07 -10.17
N LYS A 75 -10.22 -16.03 -11.11
CA LYS A 75 -9.51 -15.79 -12.39
C LYS A 75 -10.05 -14.57 -13.15
N ALA A 76 -11.37 -14.39 -13.18
CA ALA A 76 -12.00 -13.26 -13.86
C ALA A 76 -11.65 -11.91 -13.21
N GLU A 77 -11.71 -11.80 -11.88
CA GLU A 77 -11.34 -10.57 -11.16
C GLU A 77 -9.84 -10.29 -11.29
N ALA A 78 -8.97 -11.30 -11.24
CA ALA A 78 -7.53 -11.14 -11.49
C ALA A 78 -7.22 -10.58 -12.89
N LEU A 79 -7.87 -11.11 -13.93
CA LEU A 79 -7.68 -10.63 -15.31
C LEU A 79 -8.20 -9.20 -15.49
N LYS A 80 -9.35 -8.89 -14.88
CA LYS A 80 -9.91 -7.53 -14.90
C LYS A 80 -8.99 -6.56 -14.17
N ASP A 81 -8.53 -6.90 -12.97
CA ASP A 81 -7.59 -6.08 -12.20
C ASP A 81 -6.26 -5.88 -12.93
N LEU A 82 -5.66 -6.92 -13.51
CA LEU A 82 -4.43 -6.79 -14.29
C LEU A 82 -4.60 -5.82 -15.47
N LYS A 83 -5.72 -5.92 -16.19
CA LYS A 83 -6.05 -5.00 -17.28
C LYS A 83 -6.19 -3.56 -16.78
N GLU A 84 -6.88 -3.34 -15.66
CA GLU A 84 -7.07 -2.03 -15.06
C GLU A 84 -5.76 -1.44 -14.53
N LEU A 85 -4.93 -2.24 -13.86
CA LEU A 85 -3.58 -1.89 -13.43
C LEU A 85 -2.77 -1.41 -14.63
N LEU A 86 -2.68 -2.23 -15.68
CA LEU A 86 -1.89 -1.90 -16.85
C LEU A 86 -2.49 -0.74 -17.63
N ALA A 87 -3.79 -0.45 -17.55
CA ALA A 87 -4.40 0.71 -18.19
C ALA A 87 -3.97 2.06 -17.58
N MET A 88 -3.46 2.08 -16.35
CA MET A 88 -2.98 3.29 -15.69
C MET A 88 -1.81 3.96 -16.45
N PRO A 89 -1.58 5.28 -16.25
CA PRO A 89 -0.51 6.02 -16.92
C PRO A 89 0.85 5.71 -16.30
N TRP A 90 1.43 4.57 -16.71
CA TRP A 90 2.78 4.16 -16.36
C TRP A 90 3.82 4.77 -17.29
N ASP A 91 4.89 5.29 -16.71
CA ASP A 91 6.04 5.86 -17.40
C ASP A 91 7.33 5.31 -16.79
N LYS A 92 8.48 5.62 -17.39
CA LYS A 92 9.78 5.10 -16.96
C LYS A 92 10.11 5.43 -15.51
N THR A 93 9.65 6.58 -15.00
CA THR A 93 9.90 7.01 -13.62
C THR A 93 9.08 6.24 -12.60
N LYS A 94 8.06 5.50 -13.04
CA LYS A 94 7.16 4.68 -12.20
C LYS A 94 7.37 3.18 -12.40
N ALA A 95 8.43 2.77 -13.08
CA ALA A 95 8.70 1.35 -13.33
C ALA A 95 8.83 0.53 -12.04
N ASN A 96 9.46 1.09 -10.99
CA ASN A 96 9.58 0.44 -9.68
C ASN A 96 8.23 0.29 -8.97
N LYS A 97 7.34 1.29 -9.11
CA LYS A 97 5.97 1.20 -8.59
C LYS A 97 5.15 0.15 -9.34
N LEU A 98 5.27 0.08 -10.65
CA LEU A 98 4.63 -1.00 -11.42
C LEU A 98 5.22 -2.37 -11.05
N ASN A 99 6.54 -2.47 -10.81
CA ASN A 99 7.18 -3.69 -10.33
C ASN A 99 6.53 -4.18 -9.02
N GLN A 100 6.38 -3.30 -8.02
CA GLN A 100 5.71 -3.63 -6.76
C GLN A 100 4.27 -4.11 -6.98
N ALA A 101 3.53 -3.44 -7.87
CA ALA A 101 2.15 -3.82 -8.16
C ALA A 101 2.04 -5.16 -8.90
N LEU A 102 2.99 -5.48 -9.79
CA LEU A 102 3.01 -6.77 -10.50
C LEU A 102 3.49 -7.90 -9.60
N ALA A 103 4.44 -7.65 -8.69
CA ALA A 103 5.00 -8.66 -7.79
C ALA A 103 3.94 -9.33 -6.91
N ILE A 104 2.95 -8.57 -6.43
CA ILE A 104 1.85 -9.12 -5.61
C ILE A 104 0.77 -9.85 -6.44
N ARG A 105 0.83 -9.76 -7.78
CA ARG A 105 -0.19 -10.31 -8.70
C ARG A 105 0.31 -11.52 -9.49
N ILE A 106 1.59 -11.51 -9.85
CA ILE A 106 2.23 -12.53 -10.68
C ILE A 106 3.19 -13.32 -9.80
N ASP A 107 2.69 -14.43 -9.29
CA ASP A 107 3.44 -15.43 -8.53
C ASP A 107 2.90 -16.83 -8.87
N ALA A 108 3.58 -17.90 -8.44
CA ALA A 108 3.24 -19.28 -8.74
C ALA A 108 1.89 -19.73 -8.17
N ASP A 109 1.51 -19.18 -7.03
CA ASP A 109 0.27 -19.49 -6.31
C ASP A 109 -0.89 -18.56 -6.66
N LYS A 110 -0.68 -17.52 -7.49
CA LYS A 110 -1.71 -16.53 -7.80
C LYS A 110 -2.60 -16.96 -9.00
N PRO A 111 -3.85 -16.47 -9.06
CA PRO A 111 -4.79 -16.83 -10.13
C PRO A 111 -4.32 -16.51 -11.55
N LEU A 112 -3.46 -15.50 -11.73
CA LEU A 112 -2.91 -15.14 -13.04
C LEU A 112 -2.02 -16.22 -13.63
N ALA A 113 -1.24 -16.95 -12.82
CA ALA A 113 -0.43 -18.07 -13.31
C ALA A 113 -1.30 -19.18 -13.89
N LYS A 114 -2.45 -19.46 -13.27
CA LYS A 114 -3.46 -20.42 -13.76
C LYS A 114 -4.18 -19.98 -15.03
N ALA A 115 -4.08 -18.70 -15.39
CA ALA A 115 -4.56 -18.13 -16.66
C ALA A 115 -3.44 -18.00 -17.70
N GLY A 116 -2.26 -18.58 -17.44
CA GLY A 116 -1.10 -18.52 -18.33
C GLY A 116 -0.30 -17.22 -18.29
N ILE A 117 -0.54 -16.37 -17.27
CA ILE A 117 0.10 -15.06 -17.07
C ILE A 117 0.99 -15.17 -15.83
N GLY A 118 2.09 -15.91 -15.95
CA GLY A 118 3.01 -16.26 -14.87
C GLY A 118 3.22 -17.78 -14.75
N PRO A 119 3.99 -18.25 -13.75
CA PRO A 119 4.76 -17.43 -12.80
C PRO A 119 5.91 -16.65 -13.44
N GLU A 120 6.43 -17.10 -14.58
CA GLU A 120 7.50 -16.43 -15.31
C GLU A 120 7.02 -15.05 -15.80
N PRO A 121 7.66 -13.94 -15.37
CA PRO A 121 7.15 -12.59 -15.63
C PRO A 121 7.05 -12.24 -17.11
N GLU A 122 7.90 -12.83 -17.97
CA GLU A 122 7.90 -12.62 -19.41
C GLU A 122 6.61 -13.07 -20.10
N LYS A 123 5.84 -14.01 -19.51
CA LYS A 123 4.52 -14.42 -20.04
C LYS A 123 3.53 -13.24 -20.10
N LEU A 124 3.72 -12.22 -19.26
CA LEU A 124 2.94 -10.98 -19.32
C LEU A 124 3.12 -10.24 -20.66
N LEU A 125 4.32 -10.31 -21.26
CA LEU A 125 4.59 -9.67 -22.55
C LEU A 125 3.80 -10.35 -23.67
N THR A 126 3.79 -11.68 -23.70
CA THR A 126 2.98 -12.47 -24.63
C THR A 126 1.48 -12.18 -24.48
N TRP A 127 1.02 -12.05 -23.23
CA TRP A 127 -0.36 -11.66 -22.94
C TRP A 127 -0.68 -10.25 -23.46
N LEU A 128 0.22 -9.28 -23.28
CA LEU A 128 0.08 -7.91 -23.78
C LEU A 128 0.02 -7.87 -25.31
N GLU A 129 0.82 -8.68 -26.00
CA GLU A 129 0.79 -8.76 -27.47
C GLU A 129 -0.56 -9.28 -27.97
N LYS A 130 -1.11 -10.30 -27.30
CA LYS A 130 -2.39 -10.91 -27.68
C LYS A 130 -3.59 -10.01 -27.37
N TYR A 131 -3.67 -9.46 -26.17
CA TYR A 131 -4.89 -8.80 -25.67
C TYR A 131 -4.79 -7.28 -25.57
N GLN A 132 -3.59 -6.70 -25.60
CA GLN A 132 -3.36 -5.25 -25.57
C GLN A 132 -2.41 -4.78 -26.69
N PRO A 133 -2.60 -5.21 -27.96
CA PRO A 133 -1.66 -4.90 -29.05
C PRO A 133 -1.50 -3.40 -29.30
N ALA A 134 -2.56 -2.62 -29.01
CA ALA A 134 -2.61 -1.17 -29.20
C ALA A 134 -1.82 -0.36 -28.14
N TYR A 135 -1.27 -0.99 -27.09
CA TYR A 135 -0.43 -0.28 -26.15
C TYR A 135 0.85 0.24 -26.82
N PRO A 136 1.23 1.51 -26.59
CA PRO A 136 2.40 2.08 -27.24
C PRO A 136 3.67 1.36 -26.80
N ALA A 137 4.68 1.35 -27.68
CA ALA A 137 5.97 0.70 -27.41
C ALA A 137 6.60 1.19 -26.10
N SER A 138 6.54 2.49 -25.82
CA SER A 138 7.02 3.09 -24.56
C SER A 138 6.41 2.44 -23.33
N LYS A 139 5.12 2.07 -23.36
CA LYS A 139 4.45 1.40 -22.26
C LYS A 139 4.90 -0.05 -22.10
N LYS A 140 5.12 -0.76 -23.22
CA LYS A 140 5.69 -2.11 -23.19
C LYS A 140 7.12 -2.10 -22.62
N GLU A 141 7.93 -1.09 -22.91
CA GLU A 141 9.25 -0.89 -22.31
C GLU A 141 9.19 -0.64 -20.80
N VAL A 142 8.19 0.11 -20.33
CA VAL A 142 7.95 0.28 -18.87
C VAL A 142 7.59 -1.06 -18.24
N VAL A 143 6.77 -1.90 -18.90
CA VAL A 143 6.46 -3.24 -18.40
C VAL A 143 7.72 -4.11 -18.35
N LYS A 144 8.55 -4.13 -19.39
CA LYS A 144 9.86 -4.84 -19.38
C LYS A 144 10.75 -4.40 -18.21
N SER A 145 10.78 -3.10 -17.95
CA SER A 145 11.52 -2.52 -16.81
C SER A 145 10.91 -2.93 -15.46
N ALA A 146 9.59 -3.01 -15.38
CA ALA A 146 8.88 -3.40 -14.17
C ALA A 146 9.02 -4.90 -13.86
N ILE A 147 8.96 -5.79 -14.86
CA ILE A 147 9.21 -7.22 -14.66
C ILE A 147 10.70 -7.56 -14.49
N ARG A 148 11.58 -6.54 -14.54
CA ARG A 148 13.03 -6.70 -14.45
C ARG A 148 13.55 -7.65 -15.52
N GLN A 149 13.13 -7.47 -16.77
CA GLN A 149 13.63 -8.32 -17.86
C GLN A 149 15.16 -8.28 -17.90
N TRP A 150 15.79 -9.43 -18.15
CA TRP A 150 17.24 -9.57 -18.13
C TRP A 150 17.97 -8.47 -18.92
N ASP A 151 17.55 -8.22 -20.15
CA ASP A 151 18.21 -7.24 -21.03
C ASP A 151 18.03 -5.79 -20.54
N VAL A 152 17.04 -5.51 -19.68
CA VAL A 152 16.88 -4.21 -19.01
C VAL A 152 17.83 -4.07 -17.83
N VAL A 153 18.01 -5.15 -17.05
CA VAL A 153 18.82 -5.12 -15.82
C VAL A 153 20.31 -5.28 -16.12
N PHE A 154 20.67 -6.18 -17.03
CA PHE A 154 22.03 -6.61 -17.29
C PHE A 154 22.52 -6.29 -18.72
N GLY A 155 21.67 -5.68 -19.56
CA GLY A 155 22.03 -5.36 -20.94
C GLY A 155 22.36 -6.61 -21.76
N THR A 156 23.49 -6.60 -22.46
CA THR A 156 23.93 -7.70 -23.34
C THR A 156 24.73 -8.78 -22.62
N MET A 157 24.88 -8.72 -21.29
CA MET A 157 25.58 -9.76 -20.53
C MET A 157 24.84 -11.09 -20.72
N THR A 158 25.54 -12.20 -20.95
CA THR A 158 24.90 -13.51 -21.14
C THR A 158 25.04 -14.44 -19.93
N SER A 159 26.03 -14.20 -19.06
CA SER A 159 26.27 -14.97 -17.83
C SER A 159 27.24 -14.29 -16.87
N THR A 160 27.28 -14.80 -15.61
CA THR A 160 28.32 -14.65 -14.57
C THR A 160 28.35 -13.35 -13.75
N ARG A 161 27.24 -12.99 -13.09
CA ARG A 161 27.33 -12.24 -11.83
C ARG A 161 27.43 -13.23 -10.67
N SER A 162 28.57 -13.20 -10.00
CA SER A 162 28.88 -13.97 -8.81
C SER A 162 28.29 -13.25 -7.59
N MET A 163 27.41 -13.91 -6.84
CA MET A 163 26.79 -13.34 -5.65
C MET A 163 27.15 -14.16 -4.40
N PRO A 164 27.70 -13.53 -3.36
CA PRO A 164 27.80 -14.14 -2.04
C PRO A 164 26.39 -14.17 -1.46
N TRP A 165 25.78 -15.36 -1.42
CA TRP A 165 24.52 -15.57 -0.72
C TRP A 165 24.83 -16.38 0.53
N ASP A 166 24.35 -15.91 1.68
CA ASP A 166 24.64 -16.56 2.98
C ASP A 166 24.18 -18.04 3.05
N GLN A 167 23.28 -18.45 2.15
CA GLN A 167 22.81 -19.83 1.99
C GLN A 167 23.58 -20.65 0.95
N ALA A 168 24.32 -20.00 0.05
CA ALA A 168 25.26 -20.67 -0.82
C ALA A 168 26.45 -21.03 0.05
N ARG A 169 26.39 -22.23 0.65
CA ARG A 169 27.45 -22.74 1.52
C ARG A 169 28.80 -22.59 0.84
N ASP A 170 29.79 -22.23 1.65
CA ASP A 170 31.18 -22.22 1.20
C ASP A 170 31.52 -23.52 0.49
N GLY A 171 31.96 -23.39 -0.76
CA GLY A 171 32.42 -24.51 -1.55
C GLY A 171 33.92 -24.66 -1.31
N TYR A 172 34.40 -25.89 -1.15
CA TYR A 172 35.84 -26.12 -1.20
C TYR A 172 36.31 -26.12 -2.65
N ASN A 173 37.36 -25.36 -2.97
CA ASN A 173 38.01 -25.48 -4.29
C ASN A 173 38.74 -26.83 -4.41
N ALA A 174 39.28 -27.14 -5.59
CA ALA A 174 40.06 -28.37 -5.83
C ALA A 174 41.34 -28.48 -4.95
N ALA A 175 41.77 -27.39 -4.32
CA ALA A 175 42.89 -27.35 -3.38
C ALA A 175 42.46 -27.53 -1.91
N GLY A 176 41.15 -27.64 -1.63
CA GLY A 176 40.62 -27.77 -0.28
C GLY A 176 40.50 -26.44 0.49
N ASP A 177 40.61 -25.29 -0.17
CA ASP A 177 40.37 -23.99 0.45
C ASP A 177 38.87 -23.70 0.49
N LEU A 178 38.42 -23.16 1.63
CA LEU A 178 37.06 -22.68 1.81
C LEU A 178 36.86 -21.43 0.93
N VAL A 179 36.09 -21.56 -0.15
CA VAL A 179 35.73 -20.44 -1.03
C VAL A 179 34.32 -19.99 -0.69
N PRO A 180 34.09 -18.70 -0.42
CA PRO A 180 32.75 -18.15 -0.21
C PRO A 180 31.81 -18.63 -1.32
N GLY A 181 30.71 -19.27 -0.93
CA GLY A 181 29.77 -19.84 -1.89
C GLY A 181 29.16 -18.73 -2.74
N ASN A 182 29.53 -18.71 -4.00
CA ASN A 182 29.11 -17.71 -4.96
C ASN A 182 28.05 -18.31 -5.88
N VAL A 183 26.83 -17.77 -5.86
CA VAL A 183 25.80 -18.14 -6.84
C VAL A 183 26.02 -17.37 -8.13
N THR A 184 26.10 -18.10 -9.23
CA THR A 184 26.12 -17.51 -10.57
C THR A 184 24.71 -17.41 -11.10
N ILE A 185 24.28 -16.18 -11.44
CA ILE A 185 23.00 -15.97 -12.09
C ILE A 185 23.19 -15.99 -13.61
N THR A 186 22.42 -16.86 -14.29
CA THR A 186 22.36 -16.95 -15.75
C THR A 186 21.06 -16.35 -16.29
N LYS A 187 21.03 -15.99 -17.58
CA LYS A 187 19.80 -15.49 -18.23
C LYS A 187 18.63 -16.48 -18.13
N ALA A 188 18.92 -17.78 -18.24
CA ALA A 188 17.91 -18.84 -18.09
C ALA A 188 17.38 -18.95 -16.66
N ALA A 189 18.26 -18.92 -15.66
CA ALA A 189 17.85 -18.95 -14.25
C ALA A 189 17.00 -17.71 -13.91
N TRP A 190 17.41 -16.52 -14.38
CA TRP A 190 16.64 -15.30 -14.20
C TRP A 190 15.25 -15.35 -14.84
N ALA A 191 15.16 -15.90 -16.06
CA ALA A 191 13.89 -16.05 -16.77
C ALA A 191 12.89 -16.96 -16.02
N ALA A 192 13.38 -17.94 -15.28
CA ALA A 192 12.56 -18.83 -14.46
C ALA A 192 12.12 -18.21 -13.12
N MET A 193 12.79 -17.15 -12.65
CA MET A 193 12.48 -16.50 -11.37
C MET A 193 11.18 -15.68 -11.45
N ILE A 194 10.40 -15.72 -10.37
CA ILE A 194 9.29 -14.78 -10.13
C ILE A 194 9.80 -13.37 -9.81
N ILE A 195 8.91 -12.38 -9.82
CA ILE A 195 9.30 -10.97 -9.62
C ILE A 195 9.89 -10.74 -8.22
N SER A 196 9.33 -11.37 -7.18
CA SER A 196 9.81 -11.24 -5.79
C SER A 196 11.25 -11.77 -5.63
N GLU A 197 11.57 -12.91 -6.24
CA GLU A 197 12.93 -13.46 -6.30
C GLU A 197 13.89 -12.51 -7.01
N ARG A 198 13.52 -11.98 -8.18
CA ARG A 198 14.33 -10.98 -8.91
C ARG A 198 14.61 -9.74 -8.07
N ASN A 199 13.61 -9.26 -7.33
CA ASN A 199 13.75 -8.12 -6.44
C ASN A 199 14.71 -8.42 -5.27
N ALA A 200 14.63 -9.61 -4.67
CA ALA A 200 15.55 -10.04 -3.61
C ALA A 200 17.00 -10.09 -4.13
N VAL A 201 17.21 -10.59 -5.35
CA VAL A 201 18.52 -10.58 -6.01
C VAL A 201 19.04 -9.16 -6.22
N ILE A 202 18.21 -8.26 -6.77
CA ILE A 202 18.61 -6.86 -6.99
C ILE A 202 18.98 -6.18 -5.67
N ALA A 203 18.22 -6.42 -4.59
CA ALA A 203 18.52 -5.86 -3.28
C ALA A 203 19.91 -6.30 -2.76
N GLN A 204 20.35 -7.52 -3.06
CA GLN A 204 21.70 -7.98 -2.74
C GLN A 204 22.75 -7.34 -3.65
N LEU A 205 22.47 -7.16 -4.95
CA LEU A 205 23.37 -6.46 -5.88
C LEU A 205 23.59 -4.99 -5.48
N MET A 206 22.56 -4.30 -4.99
CA MET A 206 22.64 -2.91 -4.52
C MET A 206 23.67 -2.71 -3.40
N LYS A 207 23.91 -3.72 -2.56
CA LYS A 207 24.92 -3.65 -1.49
C LYS A 207 26.35 -3.60 -2.03
N GLN A 208 26.57 -4.10 -3.24
CA GLN A 208 27.89 -4.22 -3.86
C GLN A 208 28.12 -3.17 -4.96
N ASP A 209 27.04 -2.78 -5.63
CA ASP A 209 27.08 -1.92 -6.81
C ASP A 209 25.98 -0.85 -6.71
N PRO A 210 26.33 0.41 -6.36
CA PRO A 210 25.38 1.51 -6.24
C PRO A 210 24.58 1.81 -7.51
N SER A 211 25.01 1.34 -8.69
CA SER A 211 24.25 1.53 -9.92
C SER A 211 22.87 0.86 -9.89
N PHE A 212 22.68 -0.16 -9.04
CA PHE A 212 21.39 -0.84 -8.87
C PHE A 212 20.41 -0.09 -7.96
N ILE A 213 20.83 0.98 -7.28
CA ILE A 213 19.95 1.78 -6.40
C ILE A 213 18.73 2.31 -7.15
N VAL A 214 18.85 2.51 -8.46
CA VAL A 214 17.75 2.96 -9.34
C VAL A 214 16.52 2.03 -9.34
N TYR A 215 16.65 0.81 -8.84
CA TYR A 215 15.56 -0.16 -8.76
C TYR A 215 14.78 -0.11 -7.44
N ASP A 216 15.17 0.75 -6.51
CA ASP A 216 14.49 1.00 -5.25
C ASP A 216 14.24 2.51 -5.03
N ASP A 217 12.98 2.92 -5.16
CA ASP A 217 12.59 4.34 -5.01
C ASP A 217 12.85 4.88 -3.60
N ALA A 218 12.74 4.05 -2.56
CA ALA A 218 12.91 4.47 -1.18
C ALA A 218 14.39 4.71 -0.87
N VAL A 219 15.27 3.80 -1.31
CA VAL A 219 16.72 3.96 -1.19
C VAL A 219 17.19 5.16 -2.03
N LEU A 220 16.65 5.34 -3.24
CA LEU A 220 16.97 6.49 -4.09
C LEU A 220 16.54 7.82 -3.45
N ALA A 221 15.35 7.89 -2.86
CA ALA A 221 14.88 9.08 -2.14
C ALA A 221 15.77 9.38 -0.93
N SER A 222 16.06 8.38 -0.10
CA SER A 222 16.95 8.50 1.06
C SER A 222 18.34 8.99 0.66
N SER A 223 18.92 8.48 -0.43
CA SER A 223 20.21 8.93 -0.96
C SER A 223 20.19 10.40 -1.37
N LYS A 224 19.12 10.86 -2.03
CA LYS A 224 18.96 12.29 -2.39
C LYS A 224 18.84 13.18 -1.17
N ASP A 225 18.09 12.76 -0.16
CA ASP A 225 17.94 13.51 1.09
C ASP A 225 19.27 13.62 1.85
N GLN A 226 20.05 12.53 1.90
CA GLN A 226 21.40 12.53 2.47
C GLN A 226 22.35 13.47 1.73
N MET A 227 22.31 13.50 0.39
CA MET A 227 23.12 14.43 -0.40
C MET A 227 22.73 15.89 -0.16
N ALA A 228 21.44 16.18 -0.08
CA ALA A 228 20.98 17.53 0.22
C ALA A 228 21.33 17.96 1.66
N LEU A 229 21.32 17.04 2.63
CA LEU A 229 21.81 17.28 3.98
C LEU A 229 23.33 17.53 4.00
N LEU A 230 24.12 16.74 3.26
CA LEU A 230 25.56 16.94 3.13
C LEU A 230 25.87 18.32 2.54
N GLN A 231 25.14 18.73 1.52
CA GLN A 231 25.27 20.07 0.94
C GLN A 231 24.94 21.16 1.97
N ALA A 232 23.87 21.01 2.76
CA ALA A 232 23.54 21.96 3.83
C ALA A 232 24.65 22.06 4.89
N VAL A 233 25.21 20.93 5.32
CA VAL A 233 26.35 20.88 6.25
C VAL A 233 27.57 21.62 5.69
N ASN A 234 27.91 21.38 4.42
CA ASN A 234 29.03 22.04 3.76
C ASN A 234 28.80 23.56 3.60
N ASN A 235 27.57 23.97 3.27
CA ASN A 235 27.20 25.38 3.18
C ASN A 235 27.36 26.08 4.53
N VAL A 236 26.91 25.49 5.63
CA VAL A 236 27.06 26.06 6.97
C VAL A 236 28.53 26.17 7.36
N LYS A 237 29.33 25.12 7.09
CA LYS A 237 30.78 25.15 7.30
C LYS A 237 31.47 26.29 6.54
N ALA A 238 31.04 26.57 5.31
CA ALA A 238 31.60 27.62 4.47
C ALA A 238 30.99 29.01 4.72
N SER A 239 29.89 29.12 5.46
CA SER A 239 29.13 30.37 5.61
C SER A 239 29.82 31.45 6.46
N GLY A 240 30.87 31.10 7.21
CA GLY A 240 31.52 32.00 8.17
C GLY A 240 30.75 32.20 9.49
N THR A 241 29.61 31.53 9.68
CA THR A 241 28.83 31.58 10.92
C THR A 241 29.45 30.79 12.08
N LEU A 242 30.36 29.86 11.77
CA LEU A 242 31.05 29.04 12.76
C LEU A 242 32.38 29.68 13.19
N THR A 243 32.65 29.68 14.49
CA THR A 243 33.96 30.03 15.03
C THR A 243 35.03 29.00 14.64
N PRO A 244 36.32 29.35 14.63
CA PRO A 244 37.40 28.39 14.39
C PRO A 244 37.38 27.19 15.36
N ALA A 245 36.99 27.41 16.61
CA ALA A 245 36.84 26.35 17.60
C ALA A 245 35.70 25.38 17.24
N GLN A 246 34.54 25.88 16.80
CA GLN A 246 33.44 25.04 16.33
C GLN A 246 33.81 24.27 15.06
N LEU A 247 34.50 24.89 14.11
CA LEU A 247 34.99 24.20 12.91
C LEU A 247 35.97 23.07 13.27
N SER A 248 36.88 23.31 14.22
CA SER A 248 37.79 22.29 14.72
C SER A 248 37.06 21.11 15.37
N GLN A 249 35.98 21.38 16.13
CA GLN A 249 35.14 20.32 16.70
C GLN A 249 34.44 19.45 15.66
N LEU A 250 34.19 19.95 14.44
CA LEU A 250 33.57 19.15 13.37
C LEU A 250 34.58 18.33 12.55
N SER A 251 35.86 18.70 12.61
CA SER A 251 36.89 18.07 11.79
C SER A 251 37.14 16.61 12.21
N GLY A 252 37.25 15.72 11.23
CA GLY A 252 37.52 14.29 11.45
C GLY A 252 36.38 13.48 12.07
N LYS A 253 35.22 14.10 12.36
CA LYS A 253 34.07 13.40 12.93
C LYS A 253 33.22 12.69 11.86
N PRO A 254 32.55 11.58 12.20
CA PRO A 254 31.50 10.99 11.37
C PRO A 254 30.45 12.02 10.94
N PHE A 255 29.84 11.81 9.76
CA PHE A 255 28.87 12.76 9.22
C PHE A 255 27.67 12.98 10.16
N ALA A 256 27.15 11.91 10.78
CA ALA A 256 26.07 12.00 11.76
C ALA A 256 26.44 12.89 12.95
N ASP A 257 27.65 12.71 13.51
CA ASP A 257 28.16 13.54 14.61
C ASP A 257 28.31 15.02 14.19
N GLN A 258 28.72 15.28 12.95
CA GLN A 258 28.79 16.65 12.43
C GLN A 258 27.40 17.29 12.37
N VAL A 259 26.40 16.57 11.87
CA VAL A 259 24.99 17.02 11.80
C VAL A 259 24.45 17.30 13.21
N TYR A 260 24.71 16.39 14.16
CA TYR A 260 24.32 16.55 15.56
C TYR A 260 24.95 17.79 16.22
N LEU A 261 26.28 17.95 16.08
CA LEU A 261 26.99 19.09 16.66
C LEU A 261 26.57 20.42 16.03
N LEU A 262 26.42 20.47 14.70
CA LEU A 262 25.94 21.66 14.02
C LEU A 262 24.56 22.08 14.54
N GLY A 263 23.61 21.15 14.61
CA GLY A 263 22.30 21.49 15.18
C GLY A 263 22.31 21.72 16.69
N SER A 264 23.38 21.38 17.40
CA SER A 264 23.57 21.76 18.82
C SER A 264 24.12 23.18 18.95
N PHE A 265 25.02 23.60 18.05
CA PHE A 265 25.59 24.95 18.04
C PHE A 265 24.55 26.05 17.79
N PHE A 266 23.49 25.74 17.06
CA PHE A 266 22.42 26.68 16.69
C PHE A 266 21.07 26.38 17.36
N ASP A 267 21.10 25.63 18.46
CA ASP A 267 19.91 25.29 19.25
C ASP A 267 19.24 26.52 19.89
N GLY A 268 17.96 26.39 20.26
CA GLY A 268 17.20 27.46 20.92
C GLY A 268 16.69 28.58 19.99
N GLY A 269 16.57 28.32 18.69
CA GLY A 269 16.00 29.26 17.72
C GLY A 269 17.03 30.10 16.95
N ALA A 270 18.33 29.93 17.20
CA ALA A 270 19.40 30.60 16.43
C ALA A 270 19.41 30.19 14.94
N ALA A 271 18.78 29.07 14.58
CA ALA A 271 18.60 28.60 13.21
C ALA A 271 17.42 29.24 12.45
N GLN A 272 16.59 30.06 13.11
CA GLN A 272 15.33 30.53 12.52
C GLN A 272 15.58 31.43 11.29
N GLY A 273 15.10 31.01 10.13
CA GLY A 273 15.24 31.73 8.86
C GLY A 273 16.37 31.25 7.95
N ASP A 274 17.28 30.39 8.41
CA ASP A 274 18.29 29.75 7.58
C ASP A 274 17.81 28.36 7.10
N PRO A 275 17.66 28.13 5.78
CA PRO A 275 17.18 26.86 5.24
C PRO A 275 18.18 25.70 5.41
N ASN A 276 19.49 25.96 5.44
CA ASN A 276 20.50 24.93 5.69
C ASN A 276 20.45 24.49 7.15
N LEU A 277 20.40 25.44 8.09
CA LEU A 277 20.28 25.11 9.52
C LEU A 277 18.95 24.43 9.82
N SER A 278 17.84 24.89 9.23
CA SER A 278 16.53 24.23 9.37
C SER A 278 16.57 22.77 8.92
N ARG A 279 17.26 22.47 7.80
CA ARG A 279 17.47 21.10 7.32
C ARG A 279 18.31 20.28 8.29
N ILE A 280 19.39 20.84 8.82
CA ILE A 280 20.25 20.17 9.82
C ILE A 280 19.47 19.87 11.10
N HIS A 281 18.69 20.82 11.61
CA HIS A 281 17.84 20.63 12.80
C HIS A 281 16.77 19.55 12.61
N ALA A 282 16.14 19.52 11.44
CA ALA A 282 15.13 18.50 11.14
C ALA A 282 15.74 17.09 11.02
N ALA A 283 16.98 16.98 10.52
CA ALA A 283 17.64 15.71 10.24
C ALA A 283 18.50 15.15 11.38
N ARG A 284 18.93 15.98 12.34
CA ARG A 284 19.74 15.50 13.47
C ARG A 284 18.91 14.70 14.48
N ASP A 285 19.61 13.88 15.25
CA ASP A 285 19.04 13.21 16.42
C ASP A 285 18.59 14.23 17.47
N SER A 286 17.58 13.83 18.26
CA SER A 286 17.09 14.61 19.40
C SER A 286 18.15 14.81 20.47
N LEU A 287 18.27 16.05 20.96
CA LEU A 287 18.99 16.35 22.19
C LEU A 287 18.25 15.74 23.39
N PRO A 288 18.92 15.46 24.52
CA PRO A 288 18.25 14.89 25.70
C PRO A 288 17.01 15.65 26.18
N LYS A 289 16.98 16.98 26.02
CA LYS A 289 15.83 17.83 26.40
C LYS A 289 14.66 17.79 25.41
N GLU A 290 14.87 17.25 24.21
CA GLU A 290 13.88 17.11 23.13
C GLU A 290 13.28 15.69 23.10
N VAL A 291 14.01 14.71 23.65
CA VAL A 291 13.53 13.33 23.79
C VAL A 291 12.34 13.29 24.73
N LEU A 292 11.25 12.66 24.30
CA LEU A 292 10.09 12.36 25.14
C LEU A 292 10.25 10.96 25.77
N PRO A 293 10.53 10.84 27.09
CA PRO A 293 10.51 9.55 27.78
C PRO A 293 9.10 8.95 27.77
N ALA A 294 8.99 7.64 28.03
CA ALA A 294 7.72 6.92 27.96
C ALA A 294 6.57 7.59 28.74
N GLN A 295 6.82 8.01 29.99
CA GLN A 295 5.81 8.69 30.82
C GLN A 295 5.33 10.01 30.22
N GLN A 296 6.22 10.80 29.61
CA GLN A 296 5.84 12.06 28.96
C GLN A 296 5.12 11.81 27.63
N ARG A 297 5.44 10.72 26.93
CA ARG A 297 4.69 10.30 25.73
C ARG A 297 3.25 9.91 26.06
N ASP A 298 3.05 9.15 27.15
CA ASP A 298 1.71 8.77 27.61
C ASP A 298 0.91 10.01 28.04
N LEU A 299 1.53 10.92 28.80
CA LEU A 299 0.91 12.19 29.19
C LEU A 299 0.54 13.05 27.97
N LEU A 300 1.47 13.20 27.01
CA LEU A 300 1.22 13.94 25.78
C LEU A 300 0.08 13.31 24.98
N GLY A 301 0.03 11.98 24.85
CA GLY A 301 -1.08 11.28 24.21
C GLY A 301 -2.44 11.63 24.82
N GLY A 302 -2.52 11.65 26.16
CA GLY A 302 -3.72 12.08 26.89
C GLY A 302 -4.12 13.53 26.63
N MET A 303 -3.15 14.44 26.45
CA MET A 303 -3.41 15.85 26.12
C MET A 303 -3.78 16.05 24.64
N MET A 304 -3.25 15.22 23.74
CA MET A 304 -3.45 15.31 22.30
C MET A 304 -4.88 14.98 21.89
N GLY A 305 -5.55 14.02 22.53
CA GLY A 305 -6.94 13.64 22.18
C GLY A 305 -7.91 14.84 22.16
N PRO A 306 -8.04 15.60 23.27
CA PRO A 306 -8.86 16.82 23.31
C PRO A 306 -8.35 17.93 22.38
N ALA A 307 -7.02 18.13 22.30
CA ALA A 307 -6.42 19.18 21.47
C ALA A 307 -6.71 18.94 19.97
N VAL A 308 -6.54 17.71 19.50
CA VAL A 308 -6.86 17.31 18.13
C VAL A 308 -8.36 17.40 17.88
N SER A 309 -9.20 16.94 18.82
CA SER A 309 -10.66 17.04 18.66
C SER A 309 -11.11 18.49 18.43
N LYS A 310 -10.53 19.44 19.16
CA LYS A 310 -10.76 20.87 18.94
C LYS A 310 -10.25 21.33 17.57
N GLU A 311 -9.05 20.91 17.20
CA GLU A 311 -8.42 21.26 15.92
C GLU A 311 -9.21 20.76 14.71
N LEU A 312 -9.81 19.56 14.76
CA LEU A 312 -10.60 19.01 13.66
C LEU A 312 -11.81 19.88 13.29
N GLY A 313 -12.30 20.70 14.22
CA GLY A 313 -13.41 21.63 14.01
C GLY A 313 -13.19 22.59 12.82
N GLY A 314 -14.31 23.09 12.28
CA GLY A 314 -14.30 24.08 11.18
C GLY A 314 -14.06 23.50 9.78
N THR A 315 -13.90 22.18 9.65
CA THR A 315 -13.72 21.47 8.38
C THR A 315 -14.81 20.42 8.18
N LYS A 316 -15.18 20.13 6.93
CA LYS A 316 -16.14 19.06 6.63
C LYS A 316 -15.55 17.69 6.96
N ALA A 317 -14.29 17.48 6.59
CA ALA A 317 -13.60 16.21 6.88
C ALA A 317 -13.45 15.99 8.39
N GLY A 318 -13.03 17.01 9.15
CA GLY A 318 -12.92 16.91 10.61
C GLY A 318 -14.27 16.74 11.30
N GLN A 319 -15.34 17.40 10.82
CA GLN A 319 -16.70 17.15 11.33
C GLN A 319 -17.15 15.69 11.14
N LYS A 320 -16.81 15.06 10.01
CA LYS A 320 -17.08 13.64 9.78
C LYS A 320 -16.36 12.76 10.81
N VAL A 321 -15.09 13.04 11.10
CA VAL A 321 -14.30 12.33 12.13
C VAL A 321 -14.88 12.55 13.53
N LEU A 322 -15.22 13.79 13.89
CA LEU A 322 -15.84 14.11 15.18
C LEU A 322 -17.19 13.42 15.35
N ALA A 323 -18.02 13.38 14.31
CA ALA A 323 -19.31 12.69 14.33
C ALA A 323 -19.17 11.17 14.50
N PHE A 324 -18.06 10.59 14.02
CA PHE A 324 -17.73 9.19 14.24
C PHE A 324 -17.39 8.93 15.71
N TYR A 325 -16.45 9.69 16.30
CA TYR A 325 -16.07 9.53 17.71
C TYR A 325 -17.19 9.92 18.69
N ALA A 326 -18.09 10.82 18.31
CA ALA A 326 -19.31 11.08 19.10
C ALA A 326 -20.20 9.82 19.26
N LYS A 327 -20.11 8.85 18.35
CA LYS A 327 -20.89 7.60 18.37
C LYS A 327 -20.10 6.40 18.90
N GLU A 328 -18.83 6.28 18.54
CA GLU A 328 -18.02 5.09 18.85
C GLU A 328 -17.17 5.23 20.12
N GLY A 329 -17.18 6.40 20.76
CA GLY A 329 -16.39 6.71 21.95
C GLY A 329 -15.27 7.72 21.67
N PRO A 330 -14.60 8.21 22.72
CA PRO A 330 -13.65 9.31 22.58
C PRO A 330 -12.46 8.93 21.70
N LEU A 331 -11.95 9.91 20.94
CA LEU A 331 -10.71 9.81 20.19
C LEU A 331 -9.54 9.55 21.15
N LYS A 332 -8.91 8.38 21.02
CA LYS A 332 -7.73 7.99 21.79
C LYS A 332 -6.47 8.19 20.94
N ILE A 333 -5.49 8.88 21.51
CA ILE A 333 -4.19 9.13 20.87
C ILE A 333 -3.08 8.65 21.79
N GLU A 334 -2.12 7.93 21.22
CA GLU A 334 -0.85 7.57 21.86
C GLU A 334 0.33 8.11 21.06
N ILE A 335 1.45 8.38 21.73
CA ILE A 335 2.70 8.81 21.10
C ILE A 335 3.74 7.68 21.27
N ARG A 336 4.11 6.98 20.20
CA ARG A 336 5.08 5.87 20.24
C ARG A 336 5.83 5.75 18.91
N PRO A 337 7.01 5.11 18.88
CA PRO A 337 7.67 4.80 17.60
C PRO A 337 6.73 4.02 16.67
N CYS A 338 6.73 4.37 15.39
CA CYS A 338 5.90 3.72 14.35
C CYS A 338 6.73 3.08 13.22
N ASP A 339 7.95 2.66 13.51
CA ASP A 339 8.82 1.88 12.59
C ASP A 339 8.96 2.50 11.19
N GLY A 340 9.13 3.82 11.12
CA GLY A 340 9.30 4.58 9.88
C GLY A 340 8.00 5.14 9.28
N ASN A 341 6.84 4.83 9.87
CA ASN A 341 5.57 5.50 9.55
C ASN A 341 5.37 6.74 10.43
N TYR A 342 4.51 7.66 9.99
CA TYR A 342 4.17 8.87 10.76
C TYR A 342 3.05 8.63 11.78
N SER A 343 2.24 7.60 11.53
CA SER A 343 1.09 7.22 12.33
C SER A 343 0.66 5.80 11.99
N ARG A 344 -0.16 5.20 12.85
CA ARG A 344 -0.92 3.99 12.58
C ARG A 344 -2.18 3.92 13.44
N TYR A 345 -3.22 3.29 12.93
CA TYR A 345 -4.34 2.82 13.73
C TYR A 345 -4.01 1.46 14.36
N ASP A 346 -4.23 1.31 15.67
CA ASP A 346 -4.16 0.03 16.38
C ASP A 346 -5.59 -0.51 16.60
N PRO A 347 -6.00 -1.57 15.87
CA PRO A 347 -7.33 -2.16 16.00
C PRO A 347 -7.60 -2.76 17.38
N ALA A 348 -6.58 -3.32 18.04
CA ALA A 348 -6.73 -4.03 19.32
C ALA A 348 -7.12 -3.06 20.44
N THR A 349 -6.49 -1.89 20.48
CA THR A 349 -6.76 -0.86 21.50
C THR A 349 -7.73 0.22 21.03
N LYS A 350 -8.08 0.22 19.73
CA LYS A 350 -8.88 1.25 19.04
C LYS A 350 -8.26 2.65 19.18
N THR A 351 -6.94 2.72 19.04
CA THR A 351 -6.14 3.92 19.32
C THR A 351 -5.42 4.38 18.05
N ILE A 352 -5.32 5.70 17.87
CA ILE A 352 -4.45 6.29 16.87
C ILE A 352 -3.07 6.51 17.51
N VAL A 353 -2.05 5.83 17.00
CA VAL A 353 -0.67 6.02 17.42
C VAL A 353 -0.02 7.02 16.48
N LEU A 354 0.54 8.10 17.03
CA LEU A 354 1.35 9.06 16.31
C LEU A 354 2.83 8.81 16.59
N ASP A 355 3.64 8.92 15.55
CA ASP A 355 5.06 8.62 15.64
C ASP A 355 5.80 9.62 16.54
N SER A 356 6.50 9.09 17.54
CA SER A 356 7.24 9.93 18.49
C SER A 356 8.39 10.69 17.85
N GLU A 357 9.05 10.12 16.83
CA GLU A 357 10.16 10.80 16.16
C GLU A 357 9.65 11.96 15.31
N THR A 358 8.51 11.82 14.65
CA THR A 358 7.85 12.89 13.89
C THR A 358 7.44 14.06 14.80
N VAL A 359 6.92 13.77 16.00
CA VAL A 359 6.60 14.79 17.01
C VAL A 359 7.87 15.48 17.52
N GLN A 360 8.91 14.71 17.85
CA GLN A 360 10.18 15.26 18.31
C GLN A 360 10.87 16.09 17.22
N GLN A 361 10.87 15.66 15.96
CA GLN A 361 11.36 16.45 14.83
C GLN A 361 10.68 17.82 14.77
N TYR A 362 9.36 17.86 14.95
CA TYR A 362 8.65 19.13 14.99
C TYR A 362 9.04 19.98 16.21
N MET A 363 9.20 19.37 17.38
CA MET A 363 9.71 20.06 18.57
C MET A 363 11.09 20.69 18.32
N ARG A 364 12.02 19.95 17.67
CA ARG A 364 13.35 20.46 17.28
C ARG A 364 13.26 21.68 16.37
N MET A 365 12.41 21.59 15.34
CA MET A 365 12.20 22.70 14.39
C MET A 365 11.62 23.94 15.05
N LYS A 366 10.88 23.78 16.16
CA LYS A 366 10.27 24.86 16.93
C LYS A 366 11.09 25.32 18.13
N GLY A 367 12.18 24.62 18.47
CA GLY A 367 12.97 24.86 19.68
C GLY A 367 12.24 24.47 20.97
N TYR A 368 11.26 23.56 20.91
CA TYR A 368 10.54 23.09 22.08
C TYR A 368 11.33 22.00 22.82
N THR A 369 11.27 22.04 24.14
CA THR A 369 11.72 20.94 25.00
C THR A 369 10.54 20.10 25.46
N ALA A 370 10.81 18.85 25.83
CA ALA A 370 9.79 17.96 26.38
C ALA A 370 9.06 18.59 27.57
N ASP A 371 9.80 19.18 28.50
CA ASP A 371 9.24 19.87 29.67
C ASP A 371 8.38 21.08 29.29
N SER A 372 8.77 21.86 28.26
CA SER A 372 7.98 23.00 27.81
C SER A 372 6.64 22.58 27.21
N VAL A 373 6.63 21.48 26.45
CA VAL A 373 5.41 20.93 25.82
C VAL A 373 4.45 20.46 26.91
N MET A 374 4.95 19.78 27.95
CA MET A 374 4.10 19.28 29.05
C MET A 374 3.44 20.41 29.85
N ARG A 375 3.99 21.63 29.81
CA ARG A 375 3.52 22.80 30.57
C ARG A 375 2.73 23.81 29.75
N SER A 376 2.76 23.74 28.42
CA SER A 376 2.08 24.70 27.54
C SER A 376 0.98 24.03 26.72
N LYS A 377 -0.27 24.44 26.97
CA LYS A 377 -1.43 24.01 26.18
C LYS A 377 -1.33 24.52 24.73
N GLU A 378 -0.68 25.66 24.53
CA GLU A 378 -0.46 26.28 23.23
C GLU A 378 0.50 25.44 22.38
N GLN A 379 1.61 24.96 22.96
CA GLN A 379 2.54 24.07 22.26
C GLN A 379 1.88 22.72 21.92
N VAL A 380 1.10 22.15 22.84
CA VAL A 380 0.32 20.94 22.55
C VAL A 380 -0.71 21.18 21.44
N ALA A 381 -1.40 22.32 21.44
CA ALA A 381 -2.34 22.67 20.37
C ALA A 381 -1.63 22.88 19.02
N GLU A 382 -0.42 23.44 19.01
CA GLU A 382 0.38 23.59 17.79
C GLU A 382 0.86 22.23 17.24
N ILE A 383 1.30 21.31 18.12
CA ILE A 383 1.63 19.92 17.74
C ILE A 383 0.38 19.19 17.23
N ALA A 384 -0.77 19.35 17.89
CA ALA A 384 -2.05 18.79 17.45
C ALA A 384 -2.43 19.31 16.06
N LYS A 385 -2.23 20.61 15.80
CA LYS A 385 -2.42 21.21 14.49
C LYS A 385 -1.52 20.59 13.43
N TYR A 386 -0.23 20.46 13.72
CA TYR A 386 0.74 19.81 12.85
C TYR A 386 0.36 18.35 12.53
N MET A 387 0.00 17.57 13.54
CA MET A 387 -0.27 16.13 13.41
C MET A 387 -1.69 15.79 12.96
N SER A 388 -2.61 16.76 12.97
CA SER A 388 -4.04 16.51 12.69
C SER A 388 -4.34 15.83 11.33
N PRO A 389 -3.61 16.05 10.22
CA PRO A 389 -3.83 15.28 9.00
C PRO A 389 -3.62 13.77 9.19
N ALA A 390 -2.61 13.37 9.96
CA ALA A 390 -2.37 11.96 10.26
C ALA A 390 -3.52 11.36 11.07
N VAL A 391 -4.05 12.10 12.04
CA VAL A 391 -5.21 11.64 12.81
C VAL A 391 -6.45 11.46 11.92
N VAL A 392 -6.69 12.35 10.96
CA VAL A 392 -7.80 12.20 10.01
C VAL A 392 -7.62 10.96 9.13
N TYR A 393 -6.39 10.71 8.68
CA TYR A 393 -6.05 9.52 7.89
C TYR A 393 -6.29 8.22 8.69
N GLU A 394 -5.75 8.11 9.91
CA GLU A 394 -5.94 6.91 10.74
C GLU A 394 -7.38 6.74 11.24
N ALA A 395 -8.10 7.83 11.48
CA ALA A 395 -9.52 7.77 11.81
C ALA A 395 -10.33 7.14 10.68
N ALA A 396 -9.95 7.35 9.41
CA ALA A 396 -10.60 6.68 8.29
C ALA A 396 -10.43 5.15 8.35
N HIS A 397 -9.25 4.65 8.74
CA HIS A 397 -9.03 3.22 8.94
C HIS A 397 -9.88 2.64 10.07
N GLN A 398 -10.02 3.37 11.18
CA GLN A 398 -10.92 2.99 12.26
C GLN A 398 -12.41 2.99 11.81
N MET A 399 -12.81 3.96 10.98
CA MET A 399 -14.15 4.01 10.38
C MET A 399 -14.40 2.82 9.44
N GLN A 400 -13.40 2.39 8.69
CA GLN A 400 -13.46 1.21 7.81
C GLN A 400 -13.60 -0.09 8.60
N GLU A 401 -12.77 -0.28 9.64
CA GLU A 401 -12.81 -1.45 10.53
C GLU A 401 -14.13 -1.52 11.29
N THR A 402 -14.59 -0.39 11.84
CA THR A 402 -15.90 -0.31 12.50
C THR A 402 -17.05 -0.61 11.54
N TRP A 403 -16.99 -0.17 10.29
CA TRP A 403 -17.97 -0.52 9.27
C TRP A 403 -17.98 -2.03 9.00
N ALA A 404 -16.82 -2.62 8.74
CA ALA A 404 -16.71 -4.05 8.43
C ALA A 404 -17.23 -4.91 9.57
N ARG A 405 -16.85 -4.59 10.82
CA ARG A 405 -17.36 -5.24 12.03
C ARG A 405 -18.88 -5.16 12.14
N LYS A 406 -19.48 -3.98 11.86
CA LYS A 406 -20.94 -3.79 11.90
C LYS A 406 -21.67 -4.52 10.77
N GLN A 407 -21.03 -4.71 9.62
CA GLN A 407 -21.58 -5.54 8.54
C GLN A 407 -21.32 -7.03 8.77
N GLY A 408 -20.41 -7.37 9.70
CA GLY A 408 -19.96 -8.74 9.93
C GLY A 408 -19.29 -9.32 8.70
N VAL A 409 -18.46 -8.54 7.98
CA VAL A 409 -17.77 -8.99 6.76
C VAL A 409 -16.25 -8.97 6.94
N TYR A 410 -15.54 -9.88 6.29
CA TYR A 410 -14.07 -9.85 6.22
C TYR A 410 -13.58 -8.53 5.59
N LYS A 411 -12.55 -7.87 6.14
CA LYS A 411 -12.02 -6.61 5.60
C LYS A 411 -10.59 -6.79 5.10
N PRO A 412 -10.36 -7.08 3.81
CA PRO A 412 -9.00 -7.11 3.28
C PRO A 412 -8.39 -5.70 3.32
N HIS A 413 -7.10 -5.60 3.67
CA HIS A 413 -6.34 -4.35 3.55
C HIS A 413 -5.97 -4.12 2.07
N VAL A 414 -6.56 -3.09 1.46
CA VAL A 414 -6.55 -2.90 0.00
C VAL A 414 -6.33 -1.45 -0.40
N GLN A 415 -5.98 -1.20 -1.65
CA GLN A 415 -5.82 0.15 -2.20
C GLN A 415 -7.05 1.05 -1.99
N GLU A 416 -8.26 0.49 -2.02
CA GLU A 416 -9.50 1.25 -1.78
C GLU A 416 -9.60 1.81 -0.36
N ASP A 417 -9.07 1.10 0.65
CA ASP A 417 -8.99 1.61 2.03
C ASP A 417 -8.11 2.86 2.06
N GLU A 418 -6.96 2.80 1.39
CA GLU A 418 -6.00 3.88 1.34
C GLU A 418 -6.49 5.08 0.53
N ILE A 419 -7.20 4.84 -0.56
CA ILE A 419 -7.83 5.91 -1.34
C ILE A 419 -8.85 6.65 -0.49
N GLU A 420 -9.67 5.95 0.30
CA GLU A 420 -10.61 6.58 1.21
C GLU A 420 -9.90 7.40 2.29
N ALA A 421 -8.90 6.83 2.95
CA ALA A 421 -8.15 7.49 4.02
C ALA A 421 -7.40 8.74 3.51
N MET A 422 -6.62 8.59 2.45
CA MET A 422 -5.89 9.71 1.84
C MET A 422 -6.83 10.77 1.23
N SER A 423 -8.00 10.39 0.73
CA SER A 423 -8.97 11.37 0.22
C SER A 423 -9.57 12.21 1.35
N LEU A 424 -9.85 11.59 2.50
CA LEU A 424 -10.36 12.31 3.67
C LEU A 424 -9.30 13.25 4.26
N GLU A 425 -8.06 12.77 4.37
CA GLU A 425 -6.90 13.58 4.75
C GLU A 425 -6.64 14.73 3.76
N GLY A 426 -6.63 14.44 2.46
CA GLY A 426 -6.40 15.43 1.41
C GLY A 426 -7.49 16.51 1.41
N LEU A 427 -8.74 16.12 1.64
CA LEU A 427 -9.84 17.06 1.85
C LEU A 427 -9.62 17.92 3.10
N TYR A 428 -9.36 17.31 4.26
CA TYR A 428 -9.11 18.01 5.52
C TYR A 428 -7.98 19.04 5.39
N THR A 429 -6.85 18.59 4.88
CA THR A 429 -5.65 19.42 4.73
C THR A 429 -5.89 20.55 3.73
N SER A 430 -6.62 20.29 2.62
CA SER A 430 -7.03 21.33 1.68
C SER A 430 -7.94 22.38 2.32
N GLU A 431 -8.88 21.96 3.17
CA GLU A 431 -9.75 22.89 3.90
C GLU A 431 -8.94 23.74 4.89
N LYS A 432 -8.01 23.14 5.63
CA LYS A 432 -7.17 23.84 6.60
C LYS A 432 -6.18 24.80 5.94
N LEU A 433 -5.46 24.38 4.92
CA LEU A 433 -4.54 25.26 4.15
C LEU A 433 -5.25 26.50 3.60
N ARG A 434 -6.56 26.41 3.33
CA ARG A 434 -7.36 27.52 2.82
C ARG A 434 -8.00 28.39 3.90
N LYS A 435 -8.43 27.80 5.02
CA LYS A 435 -9.27 28.49 6.04
C LYS A 435 -8.51 28.85 7.31
N ASP A 436 -7.37 28.22 7.59
CA ASP A 436 -6.59 28.42 8.81
C ASP A 436 -5.18 28.89 8.47
N ALA A 437 -4.94 30.20 8.64
CA ALA A 437 -3.66 30.82 8.35
C ALA A 437 -2.51 30.29 9.22
N ALA A 438 -2.80 29.92 10.47
CA ALA A 438 -1.79 29.34 11.35
C ALA A 438 -1.41 27.92 10.90
N PHE A 439 -2.39 27.10 10.52
CA PHE A 439 -2.13 25.77 9.93
C PHE A 439 -1.30 25.89 8.66
N LYS A 440 -1.68 26.83 7.78
CA LYS A 440 -0.95 27.09 6.54
C LYS A 440 0.50 27.50 6.82
N GLY A 441 0.72 28.42 7.75
CA GLY A 441 2.07 28.87 8.15
C GLY A 441 2.92 27.72 8.68
N ILE A 442 2.36 26.86 9.53
CA ILE A 442 3.04 25.66 10.04
C ILE A 442 3.47 24.76 8.88
N MET A 443 2.54 24.36 8.02
CA MET A 443 2.83 23.42 6.93
C MET A 443 3.79 23.99 5.89
N ASP A 444 3.65 25.26 5.51
CA ASP A 444 4.55 25.92 4.55
C ASP A 444 5.97 26.05 5.08
N SER A 445 6.13 26.36 6.38
CA SER A 445 7.45 26.47 7.01
C SER A 445 8.13 25.11 7.20
N SER A 446 7.34 24.04 7.43
CA SER A 446 7.90 22.71 7.69
C SER A 446 8.18 21.88 6.44
N ARG A 447 7.43 22.06 5.34
CA ARG A 447 7.51 21.17 4.15
C ARG A 447 8.86 21.13 3.45
N GLY A 448 9.74 22.11 3.66
CA GLY A 448 11.08 22.12 3.08
C GLY A 448 12.07 21.18 3.76
N PHE A 449 11.75 20.72 4.97
CA PHE A 449 12.68 20.03 5.87
C PHE A 449 12.06 18.82 6.58
N SER A 450 10.73 18.69 6.61
CA SER A 450 10.03 17.51 7.10
C SER A 450 9.32 16.77 5.98
N SER A 451 9.69 15.50 5.78
CA SER A 451 9.07 14.61 4.81
C SER A 451 7.57 14.41 5.11
N TYR A 452 7.18 14.46 6.38
CA TYR A 452 5.78 14.47 6.81
C TYR A 452 5.02 15.65 6.21
N ALA A 453 5.45 16.88 6.52
CA ALA A 453 4.77 18.09 6.09
C ALA A 453 4.75 18.20 4.56
N ALA A 454 5.87 17.83 3.91
CA ALA A 454 5.96 17.75 2.45
C ALA A 454 4.89 16.82 1.87
N LYS A 455 4.76 15.60 2.39
CA LYS A 455 3.76 14.62 1.96
C LYS A 455 2.34 15.15 2.19
N ARG A 456 2.01 15.69 3.36
CA ARG A 456 0.65 16.19 3.66
C ARG A 456 0.25 17.34 2.72
N VAL A 457 1.15 18.28 2.46
CA VAL A 457 0.91 19.38 1.51
C VAL A 457 0.78 18.88 0.07
N GLU A 458 1.61 17.93 -0.33
CA GLU A 458 1.54 17.30 -1.67
C GLU A 458 0.19 16.59 -1.86
N VAL A 459 -0.24 15.79 -0.89
CA VAL A 459 -1.53 15.09 -0.90
C VAL A 459 -2.69 16.07 -1.02
N ALA A 460 -2.69 17.15 -0.24
CA ALA A 460 -3.71 18.19 -0.33
C ALA A 460 -3.72 18.88 -1.70
N THR A 461 -2.54 19.21 -2.23
CA THR A 461 -2.38 19.87 -3.53
C THR A 461 -2.91 18.99 -4.65
N GLU A 462 -2.51 17.72 -4.68
CA GLU A 462 -2.94 16.75 -5.69
C GLU A 462 -4.44 16.46 -5.59
N TYR A 463 -4.97 16.25 -4.37
CA TYR A 463 -6.40 16.05 -4.16
C TYR A 463 -7.22 17.26 -4.64
N GLY A 464 -6.78 18.46 -4.26
CA GLY A 464 -7.37 19.72 -4.64
C GLY A 464 -7.38 19.96 -6.15
N ALA A 465 -6.24 19.73 -6.83
CA ALA A 465 -6.08 19.98 -8.25
C ALA A 465 -6.80 18.91 -9.11
N SER A 466 -6.45 17.64 -8.91
CA SER A 466 -6.84 16.52 -9.76
C SER A 466 -8.28 16.04 -9.51
N GLY A 467 -8.81 16.30 -8.31
CA GLY A 467 -10.10 15.79 -7.87
C GLY A 467 -10.10 14.29 -7.60
N SER A 468 -11.16 13.81 -6.93
CA SER A 468 -11.22 12.47 -6.34
C SER A 468 -10.83 11.31 -7.28
N LYS A 469 -11.28 11.33 -8.55
CA LYS A 469 -11.02 10.23 -9.49
C LYS A 469 -9.54 10.12 -9.89
N LYS A 470 -8.93 11.24 -10.31
CA LYS A 470 -7.52 11.25 -10.70
C LYS A 470 -6.62 11.06 -9.49
N PHE A 471 -7.00 11.64 -8.36
CA PHE A 471 -6.30 11.41 -7.10
C PHE A 471 -6.26 9.93 -6.72
N ALA A 472 -7.38 9.20 -6.85
CA ALA A 472 -7.41 7.76 -6.62
C ALA A 472 -6.40 6.99 -7.49
N VAL A 473 -6.21 7.39 -8.76
CA VAL A 473 -5.17 6.80 -9.62
C VAL A 473 -3.77 7.13 -9.08
N THR A 474 -3.52 8.38 -8.69
CA THR A 474 -2.25 8.79 -8.07
C THR A 474 -1.95 7.98 -6.81
N VAL A 475 -2.95 7.76 -5.95
CA VAL A 475 -2.80 6.96 -4.73
C VAL A 475 -2.38 5.53 -5.03
N ARG A 476 -3.07 4.86 -5.96
CA ARG A 476 -2.72 3.51 -6.41
C ARG A 476 -1.33 3.41 -6.99
N GLN A 477 -0.93 4.38 -7.81
CA GLN A 477 0.35 4.33 -8.51
C GLN A 477 1.54 4.75 -7.64
N ARG A 478 1.38 5.77 -6.80
CA ARG A 478 2.50 6.45 -6.15
C ARG A 478 2.71 5.99 -4.72
N TYR A 479 1.64 5.92 -3.94
CA TYR A 479 1.74 5.70 -2.49
C TYR A 479 1.53 4.23 -2.12
N PHE A 480 0.61 3.54 -2.80
CA PHE A 480 0.21 2.17 -2.41
C PHE A 480 0.20 1.19 -3.58
N SER A 481 1.22 1.28 -4.44
CA SER A 481 1.41 0.33 -5.54
C SER A 481 1.64 -1.10 -5.08
N GLY A 482 2.25 -1.27 -3.90
CA GLY A 482 2.47 -2.58 -3.28
C GLY A 482 1.25 -3.19 -2.57
N LEU A 483 0.10 -2.50 -2.52
CA LEU A 483 -1.14 -3.08 -2.00
C LEU A 483 -1.99 -3.66 -3.13
N PRO A 484 -2.70 -4.78 -2.90
CA PRO A 484 -3.66 -5.29 -3.86
C PRO A 484 -4.85 -4.34 -3.96
N SER A 485 -5.48 -4.28 -5.14
CA SER A 485 -6.83 -3.73 -5.23
C SER A 485 -7.80 -4.68 -4.52
N LEU A 486 -9.01 -4.21 -4.22
CA LEU A 486 -10.10 -5.05 -3.72
C LEU A 486 -10.31 -6.29 -4.60
N ASP A 487 -10.30 -6.12 -5.92
CA ASP A 487 -10.53 -7.22 -6.87
C ASP A 487 -9.36 -8.21 -6.86
N ALA A 488 -8.11 -7.73 -6.76
CA ALA A 488 -6.93 -8.59 -6.62
C ALA A 488 -6.90 -9.36 -5.30
N ALA A 489 -7.16 -8.68 -4.17
CA ALA A 489 -7.20 -9.30 -2.85
C ALA A 489 -8.31 -10.36 -2.77
N ALA A 490 -9.50 -10.02 -3.24
CA ALA A 490 -10.62 -10.95 -3.29
C ALA A 490 -10.29 -12.16 -4.16
N SER A 491 -9.72 -11.93 -5.35
CA SER A 491 -9.30 -13.01 -6.24
C SER A 491 -8.30 -13.96 -5.58
N GLN A 492 -7.28 -13.44 -4.92
CA GLN A 492 -6.25 -14.24 -4.26
C GLN A 492 -6.87 -15.09 -3.15
N VAL A 493 -7.65 -14.46 -2.26
CA VAL A 493 -8.27 -15.16 -1.13
C VAL A 493 -9.30 -16.18 -1.60
N LEU A 494 -10.17 -15.82 -2.56
CA LEU A 494 -11.18 -16.74 -3.09
C LEU A 494 -10.52 -17.98 -3.70
N ASP A 495 -9.47 -17.82 -4.51
CA ASP A 495 -8.79 -18.96 -5.12
C ASP A 495 -8.18 -19.90 -4.06
N ALA A 496 -7.48 -19.36 -3.06
CA ALA A 496 -6.88 -20.14 -1.99
C ALA A 496 -7.94 -20.87 -1.13
N VAL A 497 -8.98 -20.15 -0.70
CA VAL A 497 -10.09 -20.71 0.10
C VAL A 497 -10.85 -21.79 -0.68
N SER A 498 -11.14 -21.55 -1.96
CA SER A 498 -11.88 -22.52 -2.80
C SER A 498 -11.10 -23.81 -3.00
N GLN A 499 -9.78 -23.71 -3.22
CA GLN A 499 -8.90 -24.88 -3.34
C GLN A 499 -8.87 -25.69 -2.06
N GLU A 500 -8.77 -25.02 -0.90
CA GLU A 500 -8.74 -25.71 0.37
C GLU A 500 -10.08 -26.37 0.69
N LEU A 501 -11.20 -25.71 0.43
CA LEU A 501 -12.54 -26.30 0.55
C LEU A 501 -12.71 -27.50 -0.39
N SER A 502 -12.20 -27.42 -1.61
CA SER A 502 -12.17 -28.54 -2.56
C SER A 502 -11.35 -29.71 -2.03
N ARG A 503 -10.14 -29.46 -1.53
CA ARG A 503 -9.31 -30.49 -0.90
C ARG A 503 -10.03 -31.18 0.26
N ARG A 504 -10.70 -30.41 1.13
CA ARG A 504 -11.47 -30.94 2.27
C ARG A 504 -12.70 -31.77 1.88
N SER A 505 -13.29 -31.49 0.71
CA SER A 505 -14.41 -32.28 0.20
C SER A 505 -14.00 -33.74 -0.09
N GLY A 506 -12.73 -33.98 -0.41
CA GLY A 506 -12.15 -35.31 -0.61
C GLY A 506 -11.73 -36.04 0.66
N LEU A 507 -11.73 -35.37 1.83
CA LEU A 507 -11.31 -35.97 3.10
C LEU A 507 -12.42 -36.83 3.73
N THR A 508 -12.04 -37.70 4.66
CA THR A 508 -12.98 -38.39 5.55
C THR A 508 -13.57 -37.42 6.59
N ALA A 509 -14.67 -37.81 7.24
CA ALA A 509 -15.28 -37.01 8.29
C ALA A 509 -14.34 -36.80 9.50
N ALA A 510 -13.53 -37.81 9.84
CA ALA A 510 -12.56 -37.73 10.93
C ALA A 510 -11.43 -36.74 10.64
N GLU A 511 -10.87 -36.78 9.43
CA GLU A 511 -9.82 -35.84 8.99
C GLU A 511 -10.34 -34.40 8.95
N ARG A 512 -11.58 -34.18 8.48
CA ARG A 512 -12.21 -32.85 8.54
C ARG A 512 -12.35 -32.36 9.97
N ALA A 513 -12.88 -33.20 10.86
CA ALA A 513 -13.03 -32.85 12.28
C ALA A 513 -11.69 -32.54 12.95
N GLN A 514 -10.61 -33.26 12.58
CA GLN A 514 -9.27 -32.99 13.07
C GLN A 514 -8.76 -31.61 12.62
N ASN A 515 -8.93 -31.26 11.34
CA ASN A 515 -8.55 -29.93 10.83
C ASN A 515 -9.33 -28.81 11.54
N ASP A 516 -10.64 -29.01 11.74
CA ASP A 516 -11.49 -28.01 12.39
C ASP A 516 -11.23 -27.90 13.91
N ALA A 517 -10.72 -28.95 14.56
CA ALA A 517 -10.43 -28.92 15.99
C ALA A 517 -9.26 -27.98 16.33
N VAL A 518 -8.22 -27.95 15.49
CA VAL A 518 -6.98 -27.18 15.73
C VAL A 518 -6.87 -25.91 14.90
N GLY A 519 -7.72 -25.73 13.89
CA GLY A 519 -7.66 -24.58 13.00
C GLY A 519 -8.07 -23.26 13.63
N LEU A 520 -7.61 -22.16 13.02
CA LEU A 520 -7.95 -20.79 13.36
C LEU A 520 -9.45 -20.55 13.21
N ASN A 521 -10.05 -19.90 14.21
CA ASN A 521 -11.46 -19.60 14.24
C ASN A 521 -11.82 -18.40 13.36
N THR A 522 -13.13 -18.13 13.21
CA THR A 522 -13.62 -17.03 12.37
C THR A 522 -13.06 -15.66 12.78
N ALA A 523 -12.95 -15.37 14.08
CA ALA A 523 -12.45 -14.07 14.53
C ALA A 523 -10.97 -13.90 14.17
N GLU A 524 -10.15 -14.92 14.41
CA GLU A 524 -8.72 -14.94 14.03
C GLU A 524 -8.55 -14.80 12.52
N ALA A 525 -9.29 -15.58 11.73
CA ALA A 525 -9.21 -15.54 10.27
C ALA A 525 -9.65 -14.19 9.68
N MET A 526 -10.59 -13.49 10.34
CA MET A 526 -11.07 -12.19 9.89
C MET A 526 -10.07 -11.05 10.11
N GLU A 527 -9.05 -11.24 10.95
CA GLU A 527 -7.97 -10.27 11.20
C GLU A 527 -6.78 -10.43 10.24
N MET A 528 -6.71 -11.55 9.51
CA MET A 528 -5.60 -11.86 8.60
C MET A 528 -5.62 -10.97 7.36
N THR A 529 -4.43 -10.58 6.90
CA THR A 529 -4.24 -9.96 5.58
C THR A 529 -4.58 -10.95 4.46
N PRO A 530 -4.84 -10.48 3.22
CA PRO A 530 -5.06 -11.36 2.08
C PRO A 530 -3.91 -12.34 1.82
N GLU A 531 -2.68 -11.93 2.10
CA GLU A 531 -1.47 -12.75 1.95
C GLU A 531 -1.43 -13.88 2.99
N GLU A 532 -1.57 -13.54 4.28
CA GLU A 532 -1.59 -14.50 5.38
C GLU A 532 -2.74 -15.50 5.20
N LEU A 533 -3.94 -15.01 4.87
CA LEU A 533 -5.12 -15.86 4.70
C LEU A 533 -4.95 -16.83 3.54
N ALA A 534 -4.41 -16.36 2.41
CA ALA A 534 -4.15 -17.24 1.26
C ALA A 534 -3.05 -18.26 1.55
N GLY A 535 -1.97 -17.86 2.23
CA GLY A 535 -0.85 -18.73 2.59
C GLY A 535 -1.18 -19.77 3.66
N SER A 536 -2.13 -19.47 4.55
CA SER A 536 -2.52 -20.32 5.68
C SER A 536 -3.93 -20.89 5.56
N ALA A 537 -4.54 -20.93 4.36
CA ALA A 537 -5.91 -21.43 4.17
C ALA A 537 -6.12 -22.82 4.79
N GLY A 538 -5.10 -23.70 4.70
CA GLY A 538 -5.11 -25.05 5.29
C GLY A 538 -5.22 -25.08 6.82
N GLU A 539 -4.86 -23.99 7.50
CA GLU A 539 -4.85 -23.86 8.96
C GLU A 539 -6.12 -23.20 9.50
N ILE A 540 -7.06 -22.79 8.64
CA ILE A 540 -8.30 -22.10 9.02
C ILE A 540 -9.45 -23.11 9.12
N ARG A 541 -10.37 -22.93 10.07
CA ARG A 541 -11.57 -23.78 10.18
C ARG A 541 -12.51 -23.67 8.98
N THR A 542 -13.22 -24.76 8.70
CA THR A 542 -14.11 -24.86 7.53
C THR A 542 -15.23 -23.82 7.55
N ASP A 543 -15.81 -23.54 8.72
CA ASP A 543 -16.86 -22.53 8.88
C ASP A 543 -16.37 -21.10 8.60
N ALA A 544 -15.15 -20.78 9.04
CA ALA A 544 -14.49 -19.51 8.76
C ALA A 544 -14.19 -19.35 7.26
N LEU A 545 -13.65 -20.40 6.62
CA LEU A 545 -13.39 -20.43 5.17
C LEU A 545 -14.67 -20.16 4.36
N LEU A 546 -15.76 -20.90 4.65
CA LEU A 546 -17.05 -20.72 3.97
C LEU A 546 -17.61 -19.30 4.14
N LYS A 547 -17.43 -18.71 5.32
CA LYS A 547 -17.83 -17.33 5.56
C LYS A 547 -17.02 -16.34 4.71
N ILE A 548 -15.70 -16.48 4.68
CA ILE A 548 -14.81 -15.60 3.90
C ILE A 548 -15.10 -15.73 2.40
N GLU A 549 -15.29 -16.95 1.90
CA GLU A 549 -15.68 -17.20 0.51
C GLU A 549 -16.99 -16.48 0.17
N LYS A 550 -18.00 -16.57 1.04
CA LYS A 550 -19.28 -15.90 0.86
C LYS A 550 -19.14 -14.38 0.86
N ASP A 551 -18.39 -13.82 1.81
CA ASP A 551 -18.18 -12.37 1.93
C ASP A 551 -17.50 -11.80 0.66
N LEU A 552 -16.43 -12.45 0.20
CA LEU A 552 -15.66 -12.01 -0.96
C LEU A 552 -16.33 -12.34 -2.30
N SER A 553 -17.20 -13.35 -2.37
CA SER A 553 -18.05 -13.56 -3.56
C SER A 553 -19.06 -12.41 -3.74
N ALA A 554 -19.35 -11.66 -2.69
CA ALA A 554 -20.30 -10.56 -2.68
C ALA A 554 -19.64 -9.16 -2.73
N LEU A 555 -18.65 -8.94 -3.62
CA LEU A 555 -17.90 -7.68 -3.73
C LEU A 555 -18.74 -6.40 -3.88
N GLY A 556 -20.01 -6.51 -4.29
CA GLY A 556 -20.95 -5.40 -4.37
C GLY A 556 -21.10 -4.63 -3.05
N VAL A 557 -20.99 -5.30 -1.90
CA VAL A 557 -21.08 -4.66 -0.56
C VAL A 557 -19.93 -3.67 -0.35
N TYR A 558 -18.70 -4.09 -0.61
CA TYR A 558 -17.48 -3.28 -0.53
C TYR A 558 -17.49 -2.16 -1.57
N LYS A 559 -17.78 -2.48 -2.84
CA LYS A 559 -17.84 -1.51 -3.94
C LYS A 559 -18.86 -0.39 -3.64
N LYS A 560 -20.00 -0.72 -3.02
CA LYS A 560 -20.99 0.26 -2.56
C LYS A 560 -20.45 1.17 -1.45
N ARG A 561 -19.71 0.62 -0.47
CA ARG A 561 -19.08 1.38 0.62
C ARG A 561 -18.05 2.38 0.12
N TYR A 562 -17.10 1.94 -0.71
CA TYR A 562 -16.05 2.82 -1.25
C TYR A 562 -16.65 3.88 -2.18
N SER A 563 -17.61 3.50 -3.03
CA SER A 563 -18.31 4.46 -3.89
C SER A 563 -19.09 5.50 -3.10
N ALA A 564 -19.66 5.15 -1.95
CA ALA A 564 -20.33 6.12 -1.08
C ALA A 564 -19.34 7.13 -0.50
N SER A 565 -18.18 6.67 -0.04
CA SER A 565 -17.12 7.55 0.48
C SER A 565 -16.58 8.50 -0.58
N ASP A 566 -16.26 7.99 -1.78
CA ASP A 566 -15.78 8.82 -2.91
C ASP A 566 -16.82 9.89 -3.31
N ARG A 567 -18.12 9.54 -3.35
CA ARG A 567 -19.17 10.52 -3.65
C ARG A 567 -19.24 11.63 -2.60
N GLU A 568 -19.13 11.28 -1.32
CA GLU A 568 -19.14 12.24 -0.23
C GLU A 568 -17.95 13.20 -0.32
N SER A 569 -16.73 12.66 -0.42
CA SER A 569 -15.50 13.45 -0.52
C SER A 569 -15.50 14.34 -1.77
N ARG A 570 -15.99 13.83 -2.91
CA ARG A 570 -16.16 14.63 -4.14
C ARG A 570 -17.15 15.78 -3.96
N LYS A 571 -18.28 15.56 -3.29
CA LYS A 571 -19.27 16.61 -3.00
C LYS A 571 -18.67 17.69 -2.10
N ALA A 572 -17.92 17.28 -1.07
CA ALA A 572 -17.25 18.21 -0.17
C ALA A 572 -16.19 19.04 -0.91
N LEU A 573 -15.34 18.41 -1.73
CA LEU A 573 -14.33 19.09 -2.54
C LEU A 573 -14.95 20.07 -3.55
N LYS A 574 -16.05 19.69 -4.21
CA LYS A 574 -16.77 20.59 -5.12
C LYS A 574 -17.23 21.85 -4.38
N THR A 575 -17.78 21.68 -3.17
CA THR A 575 -18.20 22.82 -2.34
C THR A 575 -17.02 23.72 -1.98
N LEU A 576 -15.87 23.13 -1.66
CA LEU A 576 -14.66 23.88 -1.35
C LEU A 576 -14.20 24.73 -2.54
N LYS A 577 -14.28 24.20 -3.78
CA LYS A 577 -13.92 24.93 -5.00
C LYS A 577 -14.88 26.07 -5.32
N THR A 578 -16.18 25.87 -5.11
CA THR A 578 -17.22 26.86 -5.48
C THR A 578 -17.47 27.91 -4.43
N GLY A 579 -17.18 27.64 -3.15
CA GLY A 579 -17.24 28.66 -2.13
C GLY A 579 -16.16 29.70 -2.38
N THR A 580 -16.50 30.97 -2.48
CA THR A 580 -15.59 32.06 -2.13
C THR A 580 -15.05 31.80 -0.72
N ALA A 581 -13.86 32.28 -0.38
CA ALA A 581 -13.38 32.27 1.01
C ALA A 581 -14.31 33.17 1.85
N GLY A 582 -15.51 32.69 2.15
CA GLY A 582 -16.54 33.39 2.89
C GLY A 582 -16.11 33.49 4.33
N LYS A 583 -16.26 34.69 4.89
CA LYS A 583 -16.01 35.04 6.29
C LYS A 583 -16.43 33.88 7.19
N THR A 584 -15.47 33.36 7.95
CA THR A 584 -15.73 32.46 9.08
C THR A 584 -16.81 33.08 9.95
N GLU A 585 -18.02 32.55 9.89
CA GLU A 585 -18.98 32.76 10.96
C GLU A 585 -18.33 32.22 12.23
N ALA A 586 -18.25 33.07 13.24
CA ALA A 586 -17.69 32.70 14.53
C ALA A 586 -18.42 31.45 15.04
N PRO A 587 -17.70 30.50 15.68
CA PRO A 587 -18.37 29.36 16.29
C PRO A 587 -19.45 29.85 17.27
N PRO A 588 -20.59 29.16 17.39
CA PRO A 588 -21.57 29.48 18.41
C PRO A 588 -20.86 29.48 19.77
N ALA A 589 -21.05 30.57 20.53
CA ALA A 589 -20.53 30.67 21.88
C ALA A 589 -21.02 29.46 22.69
N LEU A 590 -20.07 28.74 23.31
CA LEU A 590 -20.36 27.68 24.28
C LEU A 590 -20.77 28.30 25.62
#